data_AF-R7I0T7-F1
#
_entry.id   AF-R7I0T7-F1
#
_cell.length_a   1.000
_cell.length_b   1.000
_cell.length_c   1.000
_cell.angle_alpha   90.00
_cell.angle_beta   90.00
_cell.angle_gamma   90.00
#
_symmetry.space_group_name_H-M   'P 1'
#
loop_
_entity.id
_entity.type
_entity.pdbx_description
1 polymer ?
#
loop_
_entity_poly.entity_id
_entity_poly.type
_entity_poly.pdbx_seq_one_letter_code
_entity_poly.pdbx_strand_id
1 'polypeptide(L)' 'MIELGKKYKLKKIKGIKNSDTNYYKVIKFYNSDVVICENAYGERFLFIKEFLIDPDKPDEIYSDLRL' A
#
# COMPACT_ATOMS: atom_id res chain seq x y z
N MET A 1 8.49 -5.65 -4.99
CA MET A 1 7.73 -6.92 -4.97
C MET A 1 6.94 -6.95 -3.67
N ILE A 2 5.63 -7.20 -3.74
CA ILE A 2 4.76 -7.26 -2.55
C ILE A 2 4.73 -8.69 -2.00
N GLU A 3 4.83 -8.84 -0.68
CA GLU A 3 4.99 -10.11 0.02
C GLU A 3 3.84 -10.38 1.00
N LEU A 4 3.43 -11.64 1.10
CA LEU A 4 2.41 -12.07 2.05
C LEU A 4 2.91 -11.91 3.49
N GLY A 5 2.09 -11.34 4.37
CA GLY A 5 2.40 -11.14 5.78
C GLY A 5 3.26 -9.92 6.08
N LYS A 6 3.87 -9.29 5.07
CA LYS A 6 4.63 -8.04 5.22
C LYS A 6 3.70 -6.83 5.31
N LYS A 7 4.15 -5.77 5.99
CA LYS A 7 3.44 -4.50 6.19
C LYS A 7 3.93 -3.44 5.22
N TYR A 8 3.00 -2.69 4.64
CA TYR A 8 3.25 -1.63 3.66
C TYR A 8 2.53 -0.34 4.05
N LYS A 9 2.96 0.79 3.48
CA LYS A 9 2.26 2.08 3.59
C LYS A 9 1.67 2.47 2.25
N LEU A 10 0.72 3.40 2.23
CA LEU A 10 0.27 4.00 0.98
C LEU A 10 1.31 5.00 0.44
N LYS A 11 1.51 4.95 -0.88
CA LYS A 11 2.26 5.98 -1.62
C LYS A 11 1.61 7.34 -1.40
N LYS A 12 2.44 8.37 -1.31
CA LYS A 12 1.94 9.74 -1.32
C LYS A 12 1.62 10.12 -2.77
N ILE A 13 0.59 10.91 -2.95
CA ILE A 13 0.31 11.53 -4.23
C ILE A 13 0.85 12.96 -4.17
N LYS A 14 1.64 13.35 -5.17
CA LYS A 14 2.18 14.71 -5.24
C LYS A 14 1.04 15.72 -5.33
N GLY A 15 1.06 16.73 -4.46
CA GLY A 15 0.00 17.76 -4.40
C GLY A 15 -1.25 17.37 -3.59
N ILE A 16 -1.37 16.12 -3.13
CA ILE A 16 -2.45 15.69 -2.22
C ILE A 16 -1.87 15.48 -0.83
N LYS A 17 -2.45 16.17 0.15
CA LYS A 17 -2.08 15.97 1.56
C LYS A 17 -2.65 14.63 2.02
N ASN A 18 -1.83 13.60 2.02
CA ASN A 18 -2.20 12.31 2.63
C ASN A 18 -1.96 12.37 4.15
N SER A 19 -3.02 12.18 4.94
CA SER A 19 -2.95 12.07 6.40
C SER A 19 -2.81 10.64 6.89
N ASP A 20 -2.91 9.66 5.99
CA ASP A 20 -2.79 8.26 6.36
C ASP A 20 -1.34 7.90 6.71
N THR A 21 -1.19 7.37 7.93
CA THR A 21 0.07 6.92 8.49
C THR A 21 0.03 5.43 8.85
N ASN A 22 -1.05 4.75 8.50
CA ASN A 22 -1.26 3.35 8.85
C ASN A 22 -0.30 2.42 8.11
N TYR A 23 -0.08 1.27 8.74
CA TYR A 23 0.53 0.12 8.09
C TYR A 23 -0.55 -0.89 7.71
N TYR A 24 -0.40 -1.45 6.52
CA TYR A 24 -1.30 -2.41 5.92
C TYR A 24 -0.56 -3.72 5.70
N LYS A 25 -0.96 -4.77 6.43
CA LYS A 25 -0.39 -6.12 6.30
C LYS A 25 -1.06 -6.83 5.13
N VAL A 26 -0.29 -7.35 4.19
CA VAL A 26 -0.84 -8.16 3.10
C VAL A 26 -1.29 -9.50 3.66
N ILE A 27 -2.56 -9.85 3.46
CA ILE A 27 -3.14 -11.12 3.93
C ILE A 27 -3.53 -12.04 2.79
N LYS A 28 -3.70 -11.53 1.56
CA LYS A 28 -4.01 -12.35 0.38
C LYS A 28 -3.70 -11.60 -0.92
N PHE A 29 -3.32 -12.34 -1.97
CA PHE A 29 -3.31 -11.84 -3.34
C PHE A 29 -4.67 -12.07 -3.98
N TYR A 30 -5.31 -11.02 -4.50
CA TYR A 30 -6.57 -11.14 -5.21
C TYR A 30 -6.33 -11.49 -6.68
N ASN A 31 -5.42 -10.76 -7.33
CA ASN A 31 -4.96 -11.03 -8.70
C ASN A 31 -3.51 -10.55 -8.90
N SER A 32 -3.06 -10.42 -10.16
CA SER A 32 -1.72 -9.96 -10.53
C SER A 32 -1.36 -8.60 -9.93
N ASP A 33 -2.32 -7.70 -9.80
CA ASP A 33 -2.08 -6.29 -9.49
C ASP A 33 -2.71 -5.84 -8.17
N VAL A 34 -3.63 -6.63 -7.62
CA VAL A 34 -4.42 -6.28 -6.44
C VAL A 34 -4.15 -7.24 -5.28
N VAL A 35 -3.98 -6.65 -4.09
CA VAL A 35 -3.80 -7.35 -2.82
C VAL A 35 -4.87 -6.96 -1.83
N ILE A 36 -5.18 -7.90 -0.94
CA ILE A 36 -6.03 -7.67 0.22
C ILE A 36 -5.11 -7.44 1.42
N CYS A 37 -5.30 -6.33 2.09
CA CYS A 37 -4.54 -5.94 3.27
C CYS A 37 -5.43 -5.77 4.50
N GLU A 38 -4.84 -5.87 5.67
CA GLU A 38 -5.46 -5.62 6.97
C GLU A 38 -4.68 -4.54 7.73
N ASN A 39 -5.37 -3.59 8.37
CA ASN A 39 -4.73 -2.60 9.23
C ASN A 39 -4.68 -3.06 10.70
N ALA A 40 -4.15 -2.23 11.60
CA ALA A 40 -4.04 -2.55 13.02
C ALA A 40 -5.39 -2.73 13.74
N TYR A 41 -6.48 -2.25 13.14
CA TYR A 41 -7.84 -2.32 13.67
C TYR A 41 -8.63 -3.53 13.16
N GLY A 42 -8.03 -4.38 12.32
CA GLY A 42 -8.69 -5.54 11.71
C GLY A 42 -9.55 -5.21 10.50
N GLU A 43 -9.52 -3.97 10.01
CA GLU A 43 -10.24 -3.56 8.80
C GLU A 43 -9.51 -4.05 7.55
N ARG A 44 -10.28 -4.49 6.55
CA ARG A 44 -9.75 -5.07 5.31
C ARG A 44 -9.91 -4.13 4.13
N PHE A 45 -8.85 -4.03 3.33
CA PHE A 45 -8.75 -3.13 2.18
C PHE A 45 -8.28 -3.89 0.94
N LEU A 46 -8.75 -3.47 -0.23
CA LEU A 46 -8.15 -3.84 -1.52
C LEU A 46 -7.24 -2.70 -1.98
N PHE A 47 -5.99 -3.03 -2.32
CA PHE A 47 -5.05 -2.08 -2.89
C PHE A 47 -4.43 -2.61 -4.17
N ILE A 48 -4.24 -1.72 -5.14
CA ILE A 48 -3.35 -1.98 -6.27
C ILE A 48 -1.91 -1.90 -5.74
N LYS A 49 -1.08 -2.90 -6.07
CA LYS A 49 0.29 -3.08 -5.57
C LYS A 49 1.16 -1.84 -5.79
N GLU A 50 0.94 -1.13 -6.88
CA GLU A 50 1.68 0.10 -7.23
C GLU A 50 1.50 1.23 -6.20
N PHE A 51 0.36 1.27 -5.49
CA PHE A 51 0.09 2.27 -4.46
C PHE A 51 0.69 1.90 -3.09
N LEU A 52 1.40 0.79 -2.97
CA LEU A 52 2.04 0.37 -1.73
C LEU A 52 3.54 0.69 -1.76
N ILE A 53 4.03 1.31 -0.69
CA ILE A 53 5.45 1.49 -0.39
C ILE A 53 5.88 0.45 0.61
N ASP A 54 6.98 -0.22 0.28
CA ASP A 54 7.76 -0.99 1.23
C ASP A 54 8.51 -0.02 2.16
N PRO A 55 8.24 0.00 3.47
CA PRO A 55 8.93 0.90 4.39
C PRO A 55 10.44 0.64 4.45
N ASP A 56 10.90 -0.56 4.07
CA ASP A 56 12.32 -0.92 4.03
C ASP A 56 13.00 -0.45 2.72
N LYS A 57 12.22 0.01 1.73
CA LYS A 57 12.70 0.51 0.43
C LYS A 57 11.99 1.82 0.07
N PRO A 58 12.33 2.91 0.77
CA PRO A 58 11.58 4.16 0.68
C PRO A 58 11.87 4.99 -0.59
N ASP A 59 12.70 4.52 -1.51
CA ASP A 59 13.14 5.30 -2.67
C ASP A 59 11.99 5.68 -3.64
N GLU A 60 10.80 5.09 -3.48
CA GLU A 60 9.60 5.37 -4.28
C GLU A 60 8.46 5.97 -3.46
N ILE A 61 8.64 7.19 -2.91
CA ILE A 61 7.65 7.81 -2.00
C ILE A 61 6.36 8.27 -2.71
N TYR A 62 6.44 8.59 -4.01
CA TYR A 62 5.34 9.17 -4.77
C TYR A 62 4.78 8.21 -5.82
N SER A 63 3.45 8.17 -5.94
CA SER A 63 2.77 7.57 -7.09
C SER A 63 2.42 8.64 -8.11
N ASP A 64 2.62 8.33 -9.39
CA ASP A 64 2.05 9.08 -10.50
C ASP A 64 0.59 8.65 -10.69
N LEU A 65 -0.36 9.53 -10.38
CA LEU A 65 -1.74 9.33 -10.80
C LEU A 65 -1.86 9.71 -12.27
N ARG A 66 -1.82 8.69 -13.14
CA ARG A 66 -2.23 8.84 -14.53
C ARG A 66 -3.74 8.65 -14.59
N LEU A 67 -4.47 9.76 -14.63
CA LEU A 67 -5.92 9.82 -14.84
C LEU A 67 -6.26 9.55 -16.30
#